data_AF-A0A151JE30-F1
#
_entry.id   AF-A0A151JE30-F1
#
_cell.length_a   1.000
_cell.length_b   1.000
_cell.length_c   1.000
_cell.angle_alpha   90.00
_cell.angle_beta   90.00
_cell.angle_gamma   90.00
#
_symmetry.space_group_name_H-M   'P 1'
#
loop_
_entity.id
_entity.type
_entity.pdbx_description
1 polymer ?
#
loop_
_entity_poly.entity_id
_entity_poly.type
_entity_poly.pdbx_seq_one_letter_code
_entity_poly.pdbx_strand_id
1 'polypeptide(L)'
;MKTVVDAKEANQAKSQIFQLMNAITDQGEGATMKVEAQTVLPAGLVGAPVDPSYQPNFQALQADYKQYDEQGNELPMSGAAHARFFGGVVDHYDRFQQVKGLLESGEITTWADWHANPANKWQPDDLQTAEYQHNQYAGVLPSAQAVSTALNNLKAGGDASWQEMSHVAAGAIAGITTVLNKYWTDKGVDFPFPSMSGSGDRVSICWAVFGQAPDLSLGEYQRIPESQRDYLYHACQGMALEPNPNETGNSCASKEIFHTCRGSNSCKAEGGCGFVQKTSGGGAGCRSLSATPSNKNAVQAGCGAPELYSPPADNACGGLGGCAVPISASQLYPDGGLMPIYQLRAGQHPEQVSGEGVQFATGDAVYDIAWQAYSKALAAEGKTAGDKPQPSDLRLAFPPST
;
A
#
# COMPACT_ATOMS: atom_id res chain seq x y z
N MET A 1 33.94 3.25 8.84
CA MET A 1 34.39 4.13 7.73
C MET A 1 34.19 5.58 8.17
N LYS A 2 35.14 6.50 7.95
CA LYS A 2 34.91 7.92 8.26
C LYS A 2 33.89 8.46 7.26
N THR A 3 32.75 8.95 7.75
CA THR A 3 31.67 9.55 6.94
C THR A 3 31.81 11.06 6.76
N VAL A 4 32.94 11.62 7.20
CA VAL A 4 33.17 13.07 7.28
C VAL A 4 34.57 13.38 6.78
N VAL A 5 34.69 14.47 6.00
CA VAL A 5 35.99 15.01 5.56
C VAL A 5 36.48 15.98 6.64
N ASP A 6 37.44 15.55 7.44
CA ASP A 6 37.99 16.31 8.56
C ASP A 6 39.48 16.68 8.36
N ALA A 7 40.07 16.28 7.23
CA ALA A 7 41.44 16.60 6.90
C ALA A 7 41.63 18.10 6.62
N LYS A 8 42.67 18.67 7.24
CA LYS A 8 43.04 20.09 7.10
C LYS A 8 43.91 20.36 5.87
N GLU A 9 44.52 19.33 5.31
CA GLU A 9 45.39 19.41 4.13
C GLU A 9 44.65 18.95 2.87
N ALA A 10 44.76 19.73 1.80
CA ALA A 10 43.96 19.55 0.58
C ALA A 10 44.10 18.16 -0.06
N ASN A 11 45.30 17.58 -0.06
CA ASN A 11 45.54 16.25 -0.62
C ASN A 11 44.95 15.13 0.24
N GLN A 12 44.91 15.32 1.56
CA GLN A 12 44.29 14.37 2.48
C GLN A 12 42.76 14.48 2.44
N ALA A 13 42.22 15.69 2.33
CA ALA A 13 40.79 15.93 2.12
C ALA A 13 40.32 15.33 0.79
N LYS A 14 41.10 15.50 -0.28
CA LYS A 14 40.84 14.89 -1.60
C LYS A 14 40.84 13.37 -1.54
N SER A 15 41.76 12.76 -0.80
CA SER A 15 41.80 11.32 -0.58
C SER A 15 40.56 10.82 0.20
N GLN A 16 40.16 11.53 1.26
CA GLN A 16 38.93 11.22 2.01
C GLN A 16 37.69 11.33 1.13
N ILE A 17 37.60 12.36 0.28
CA ILE A 17 36.51 12.55 -0.68
C ILE A 17 36.45 11.38 -1.66
N PHE A 18 37.58 10.96 -2.25
CA PHE A 18 37.58 9.82 -3.17
C PHE A 18 37.23 8.50 -2.50
N GLN A 19 37.63 8.29 -1.25
CA GLN A 19 37.22 7.10 -0.48
C GLN A 19 35.71 7.09 -0.23
N LEU A 20 35.13 8.24 0.09
CA LEU A 20 33.67 8.40 0.24
C LEU A 20 32.94 8.16 -1.09
N MET A 21 33.42 8.75 -2.19
CA MET A 21 32.84 8.56 -3.52
C MET A 21 32.93 7.10 -3.97
N ASN A 22 34.05 6.42 -3.71
CA ASN A 22 34.22 5.02 -4.06
C ASN A 22 33.29 4.09 -3.26
N ALA A 23 33.10 4.37 -1.97
CA ALA A 23 32.17 3.63 -1.11
C ALA A 23 30.69 3.79 -1.53
N ILE A 24 30.35 4.92 -2.18
CA ILE A 24 29.01 5.15 -2.74
C ILE A 24 28.83 4.35 -4.04
N THR A 25 29.84 4.30 -4.90
CA THR A 25 29.77 3.59 -6.20
C THR A 25 29.78 2.06 -6.08
N ASP A 26 30.21 1.50 -4.95
CA ASP A 26 30.31 0.05 -4.70
C ASP A 26 29.05 -0.55 -4.02
N GLN A 27 27.94 0.20 -3.91
CA GLN A 27 26.68 -0.31 -3.34
C GLN A 27 25.81 -1.11 -4.33
N GLY A 28 26.41 -1.73 -5.35
CA GLY A 28 25.74 -2.71 -6.21
C GLY A 28 25.08 -2.21 -7.50
N GLU A 29 25.27 -0.94 -7.90
CA GLU A 29 24.71 -0.38 -9.16
C GLU A 29 25.73 -0.06 -10.27
N GLY A 30 26.99 -0.47 -10.11
CA GLY A 30 27.93 -0.55 -11.22
C GLY A 30 29.09 0.44 -11.20
N ALA A 31 30.28 -0.14 -11.37
CA ALA A 31 31.59 0.43 -11.64
C ALA A 31 32.25 1.30 -10.55
N THR A 32 33.44 0.86 -10.14
CA THR A 32 34.46 1.67 -9.46
C THR A 32 34.82 2.90 -10.30
N MET A 33 35.06 4.05 -9.66
CA MET A 33 35.51 5.26 -10.37
C MET A 33 36.74 4.98 -11.26
N LYS A 34 36.62 5.22 -12.58
CA LYS A 34 37.67 5.04 -13.60
C LYS A 34 38.82 6.06 -13.55
N VAL A 35 39.02 6.76 -12.43
CA VAL A 35 40.14 7.69 -12.28
C VAL A 35 41.19 7.02 -11.39
N GLU A 36 42.20 6.42 -12.02
CA GLU A 36 43.36 5.92 -11.28
C GLU A 36 44.59 6.79 -11.51
N ALA A 37 45.31 7.08 -10.42
CA ALA A 37 46.72 7.39 -10.52
C ALA A 37 47.47 6.11 -10.96
N GLN A 38 47.78 6.06 -12.26
CA GLN A 38 48.62 5.12 -13.03
C GLN A 38 48.34 3.61 -12.98
N THR A 39 48.27 3.06 -14.19
CA THR A 39 47.68 1.80 -14.65
C THR A 39 48.48 0.53 -14.30
N VAL A 40 47.81 -0.46 -13.72
CA VAL A 40 48.11 -1.89 -13.91
C VAL A 40 46.79 -2.64 -14.02
N LEU A 41 46.44 -3.16 -15.20
CA LEU A 41 45.29 -4.03 -15.38
C LEU A 41 45.74 -5.50 -15.19
N PRO A 42 45.22 -6.25 -14.20
CA PRO A 42 45.25 -7.70 -14.24
C PRO A 42 43.98 -8.22 -14.93
N ALA A 43 44.13 -9.35 -15.64
CA ALA A 43 43.04 -10.05 -16.29
C ALA A 43 42.13 -10.72 -15.25
N GLY A 44 40.80 -10.58 -15.42
CA GLY A 44 39.78 -11.32 -14.66
C GLY A 44 38.88 -10.43 -13.80
N LEU A 45 37.90 -9.76 -14.41
CA LEU A 45 36.87 -8.98 -13.69
C LEU A 45 35.47 -9.32 -14.22
N VAL A 46 35.13 -10.60 -14.12
CA VAL A 46 33.74 -11.08 -14.14
C VAL A 46 33.63 -12.10 -13.00
N GLY A 47 32.87 -11.78 -11.95
CA GLY A 47 32.57 -12.69 -10.83
C GLY A 47 33.48 -12.62 -9.60
N ALA A 48 34.19 -11.52 -9.34
CA ALA A 48 34.93 -11.37 -8.07
C ALA A 48 34.00 -10.83 -6.96
N PRO A 49 33.95 -11.46 -5.76
CA PRO A 49 33.14 -10.98 -4.65
C PRO A 49 33.62 -9.62 -4.13
N VAL A 50 32.69 -8.82 -3.59
CA VAL A 50 32.95 -7.51 -2.96
C VAL A 50 34.01 -7.65 -1.86
N ASP A 51 35.00 -6.74 -1.83
CA ASP A 51 36.07 -6.72 -0.81
C ASP A 51 35.45 -6.72 0.61
N PRO A 52 35.95 -7.56 1.54
CA PRO A 52 35.45 -7.63 2.92
C PRO A 52 35.38 -6.27 3.64
N SER A 53 36.17 -5.28 3.22
CA SER A 53 36.21 -3.92 3.77
C SER A 53 34.98 -3.07 3.41
N TYR A 54 34.23 -3.47 2.38
CA TYR A 54 33.05 -2.77 1.87
C TYR A 54 31.74 -3.55 2.09
N GLN A 55 31.80 -4.67 2.83
CA GLN A 55 30.59 -5.41 3.19
C GLN A 55 29.77 -4.67 4.26
N PRO A 56 28.44 -4.81 4.25
CA PRO A 56 27.59 -4.26 5.29
C PRO A 56 28.00 -4.80 6.66
N ASN A 57 28.07 -3.96 7.68
CA ASN A 57 28.33 -4.43 9.04
C ASN A 57 27.00 -4.87 9.68
N PHE A 58 26.89 -6.16 10.02
CA PHE A 58 25.62 -6.70 10.54
C PHE A 58 25.15 -6.01 11.83
N GLN A 59 26.06 -5.69 12.76
CA GLN A 59 25.71 -5.01 14.01
C GLN A 59 25.20 -3.59 13.76
N ALA A 60 25.83 -2.86 12.83
CA ALA A 60 25.36 -1.55 12.41
C ALA A 60 23.99 -1.64 11.72
N LEU A 61 23.80 -2.61 10.82
CA LEU A 61 22.51 -2.84 10.18
C LEU A 61 21.41 -3.20 11.19
N GLN A 62 21.71 -4.02 12.21
CA GLN A 62 20.74 -4.33 13.27
C GLN A 62 20.39 -3.09 14.10
N ALA A 63 21.37 -2.20 14.36
CA ALA A 63 21.14 -0.96 15.08
C ALA A 63 20.32 0.06 14.26
N ASP A 64 20.59 0.17 12.96
CA ASP A 64 19.95 1.13 12.05
C ASP A 64 18.55 0.68 11.61
N TYR A 65 18.35 -0.62 11.39
CA TYR A 65 17.11 -1.19 10.89
C TYR A 65 16.38 -1.98 11.96
N LYS A 66 15.97 -1.34 13.05
CA LYS A 66 15.13 -2.01 14.05
C LYS A 66 13.79 -2.45 13.44
N GLN A 67 13.40 -3.69 13.70
CA GLN A 67 12.09 -4.22 13.33
C GLN A 67 11.33 -4.56 14.61
N TYR A 68 10.01 -4.41 14.57
CA TYR A 68 9.13 -4.67 15.70
C TYR A 68 8.05 -5.67 15.30
N ASP A 69 7.54 -6.44 16.25
CA ASP A 69 6.36 -7.27 16.08
C ASP A 69 5.08 -6.42 16.06
N GLU A 70 3.92 -7.07 15.89
CA GLU A 70 2.61 -6.41 15.89
C GLU A 70 2.25 -5.77 17.23
N GLN A 71 2.93 -6.16 18.31
CA GLN A 71 2.77 -5.60 19.66
C GLN A 71 3.77 -4.46 19.93
N GLY A 72 4.60 -4.11 18.95
CA GLY A 72 5.61 -3.06 19.05
C GLY A 72 6.87 -3.46 19.83
N ASN A 73 7.08 -4.74 20.11
CA ASN A 73 8.31 -5.23 20.73
C ASN A 73 9.39 -5.40 19.67
N GLU A 74 10.62 -5.00 19.99
CA GLU A 74 11.76 -5.14 19.08
C GLU A 74 12.02 -6.63 18.80
N LEU A 75 12.00 -7.02 17.53
CA LEU A 75 12.34 -8.37 17.11
C LEU A 75 13.84 -8.61 17.27
N PRO A 76 14.26 -9.82 17.66
CA PRO A 76 15.68 -10.15 17.88
C PRO A 76 16.53 -10.05 16.59
N MET A 77 15.89 -10.09 15.42
CA MET A 77 16.55 -9.93 14.14
C MET A 77 15.66 -9.15 13.18
N SER A 78 16.21 -8.09 12.61
CA SER A 78 15.59 -7.35 11.52
C SER A 78 15.74 -8.10 10.20
N GLY A 79 14.63 -8.31 9.50
CA GLY A 79 14.62 -8.87 8.15
C GLY A 79 15.43 -8.02 7.17
N ALA A 80 15.41 -6.69 7.32
CA ALA A 80 16.21 -5.79 6.48
C ALA A 80 17.71 -5.95 6.74
N ALA A 81 18.13 -6.06 8.01
CA ALA A 81 19.52 -6.32 8.36
C ALA A 81 19.97 -7.70 7.86
N HIS A 82 19.11 -8.71 8.02
CA HIS A 82 19.36 -10.06 7.55
C HIS A 82 19.53 -10.10 6.02
N ALA A 83 18.57 -9.56 5.27
CA ALA A 83 18.58 -9.56 3.82
C ALA A 83 19.78 -8.77 3.25
N ARG A 84 20.11 -7.62 3.83
CA ARG A 84 21.24 -6.81 3.37
C ARG A 84 22.59 -7.45 3.69
N PHE A 85 22.72 -8.14 4.81
CA PHE A 85 23.96 -8.79 5.20
C PHE A 85 24.11 -10.17 4.55
N PHE A 86 23.24 -11.11 4.90
CA PHE A 86 23.31 -12.50 4.41
C PHE A 86 22.87 -12.63 2.96
N GLY A 87 21.92 -11.80 2.52
CA GLY A 87 21.57 -11.73 1.10
C GLY A 87 22.55 -10.87 0.28
N GLY A 88 23.31 -9.97 0.92
CA GLY A 88 24.31 -9.15 0.22
C GLY A 88 25.55 -9.91 -0.23
N VAL A 89 25.78 -11.13 0.28
CA VAL A 89 26.95 -11.96 -0.08
C VAL A 89 26.79 -12.67 -1.42
N VAL A 90 25.57 -12.71 -1.98
CA VAL A 90 25.27 -13.32 -3.27
C VAL A 90 24.95 -12.20 -4.24
N ASP A 91 25.70 -12.13 -5.34
CA ASP A 91 25.43 -11.13 -6.36
C ASP A 91 24.11 -11.44 -7.12
N HIS A 92 23.64 -10.47 -7.90
CA HIS A 92 22.39 -10.63 -8.65
C HIS A 92 22.44 -11.80 -9.64
N TYR A 93 23.60 -12.06 -10.26
CA TYR A 93 23.74 -13.13 -11.25
C TYR A 93 23.58 -14.50 -10.59
N ASP A 94 24.30 -14.76 -9.50
CA ASP A 94 24.22 -16.00 -8.75
C ASP A 94 22.82 -16.20 -8.16
N ARG A 95 22.15 -15.13 -7.73
CA ARG A 95 20.75 -15.19 -7.30
C ARG A 95 19.83 -15.61 -8.45
N PHE A 96 20.01 -15.08 -9.66
CA PHE A 96 19.25 -15.54 -10.83
C PHE A 96 19.55 -16.99 -11.18
N GLN A 97 20.80 -17.47 -11.01
CA GLN A 97 21.12 -18.89 -11.20
C GLN A 97 20.41 -19.78 -10.18
N GLN A 98 20.30 -19.36 -8.92
CA GLN A 98 19.54 -20.09 -7.89
C GLN A 98 18.05 -20.17 -8.26
N VAL A 99 17.44 -19.04 -8.64
CA VAL A 99 16.03 -19.01 -9.08
C VAL A 99 15.81 -19.88 -10.32
N LYS A 100 16.73 -19.83 -11.27
CA LYS A 100 16.72 -20.71 -12.44
C LYS A 100 16.79 -22.18 -12.04
N GLY A 101 17.64 -22.54 -11.08
CA GLY A 101 17.72 -23.91 -10.55
C GLY A 101 16.39 -24.38 -9.97
N LEU A 102 15.67 -23.52 -9.24
CA LEU A 102 14.34 -23.83 -8.69
C LEU A 102 13.28 -24.02 -9.79
N LEU A 103 13.36 -23.25 -10.87
CA LEU A 103 12.50 -23.43 -12.06
C LEU A 103 12.82 -24.75 -12.77
N GLU A 104 14.10 -25.07 -12.95
CA GLU A 104 14.55 -26.29 -13.62
C GLU A 104 14.26 -27.56 -12.78
N SER A 105 14.30 -27.46 -11.45
CA SER A 105 13.93 -28.56 -10.55
C SER A 105 12.42 -28.79 -10.45
N GLY A 106 11.61 -27.80 -10.87
CA GLY A 106 10.16 -27.82 -10.75
C GLY A 106 9.65 -27.47 -9.36
N GLU A 107 10.51 -26.95 -8.48
CA GLU A 107 10.11 -26.45 -7.15
C GLU A 107 9.27 -25.17 -7.24
N ILE A 108 9.53 -24.35 -8.27
CA ILE A 108 8.69 -23.20 -8.61
C ILE A 108 8.30 -23.24 -10.08
N THR A 109 7.21 -22.57 -10.41
CA THR A 109 6.74 -22.35 -11.79
C THR A 109 6.40 -20.88 -11.98
N THR A 110 6.28 -20.42 -13.22
CA THR A 110 5.71 -19.10 -13.50
C THR A 110 4.18 -19.15 -13.51
N TRP A 111 3.53 -18.01 -13.27
CA TRP A 111 2.08 -17.92 -13.43
C TRP A 111 1.64 -18.21 -14.86
N ALA A 112 2.40 -17.79 -15.87
CA ALA A 112 2.10 -18.08 -17.26
C ALA A 112 2.06 -19.60 -17.52
N ASP A 113 3.06 -20.34 -17.04
CA ASP A 113 3.12 -21.80 -17.19
C ASP A 113 2.05 -22.51 -16.38
N TRP A 114 1.74 -22.02 -15.16
CA TRP A 114 0.67 -22.57 -14.34
C TRP A 114 -0.70 -22.42 -15.04
N HIS A 115 -0.96 -21.25 -15.62
CA HIS A 115 -2.19 -20.96 -16.37
C HIS A 115 -2.23 -21.63 -17.75
N ALA A 116 -1.10 -22.09 -18.29
CA ALA A 116 -1.06 -22.81 -19.56
C ALA A 116 -1.78 -24.18 -19.47
N ASN A 117 -1.92 -24.74 -18.27
CA ASN A 117 -2.78 -25.89 -18.04
C ASN A 117 -4.23 -25.43 -17.75
N PRO A 118 -5.19 -25.64 -18.66
CA PRO A 118 -6.58 -25.19 -18.48
C PRO A 118 -7.32 -25.91 -17.34
N ALA A 119 -6.77 -27.01 -16.82
CA ALA A 119 -7.32 -27.69 -15.64
C ALA A 119 -6.95 -27.00 -14.32
N ASN A 120 -5.91 -26.17 -14.31
CA ASN A 120 -5.47 -25.47 -13.11
C ASN A 120 -6.48 -24.37 -12.74
N LYS A 121 -6.91 -24.41 -11.48
CA LYS A 121 -7.84 -23.46 -10.87
C LYS A 121 -7.45 -23.27 -9.42
N TRP A 122 -7.59 -22.05 -8.94
CA TRP A 122 -7.39 -21.74 -7.53
C TRP A 122 -8.33 -22.59 -6.68
N GLN A 123 -7.77 -23.31 -5.73
CA GLN A 123 -8.49 -24.07 -4.72
C GLN A 123 -8.40 -23.36 -3.37
N PRO A 124 -9.33 -23.64 -2.44
CA PRO A 124 -9.23 -23.11 -1.07
C PRO A 124 -7.90 -23.46 -0.41
N ASP A 125 -7.37 -24.66 -0.65
CA ASP A 125 -6.14 -25.14 0.00
C ASP A 125 -4.89 -24.40 -0.48
N ASP A 126 -4.91 -23.80 -1.68
CA ASP A 126 -3.83 -22.96 -2.19
C ASP A 126 -3.66 -21.65 -1.38
N LEU A 127 -4.69 -21.28 -0.62
CA LEU A 127 -4.79 -20.01 0.11
C LEU A 127 -4.74 -20.18 1.64
N GLN A 128 -4.56 -21.42 2.12
CA GLN A 128 -4.54 -21.72 3.55
C GLN A 128 -3.10 -21.91 4.03
N THR A 129 -2.66 -21.03 4.92
CA THR A 129 -1.41 -21.22 5.68
C THR A 129 -1.65 -22.14 6.87
N ALA A 130 -0.58 -22.62 7.51
CA ALA A 130 -0.68 -23.43 8.73
C ALA A 130 -1.47 -22.73 9.86
N GLU A 131 -1.45 -21.39 9.88
CA GLU A 131 -2.12 -20.56 10.87
C GLU A 131 -3.61 -20.31 10.55
N TYR A 132 -4.06 -20.64 9.34
CA TYR A 132 -5.42 -20.39 8.86
C TYR A 132 -6.49 -20.94 9.81
N GLN A 133 -6.30 -22.16 10.32
CA GLN A 133 -7.24 -22.85 11.20
C GLN A 133 -7.38 -22.20 12.59
N HIS A 134 -6.39 -21.40 13.01
CA HIS A 134 -6.35 -20.75 14.31
C HIS A 134 -6.51 -19.23 14.21
N ASN A 135 -6.98 -18.74 13.06
CA ASN A 135 -7.18 -17.32 12.84
C ASN A 135 -8.34 -16.79 13.71
N GLN A 136 -8.01 -15.94 14.67
CA GLN A 136 -8.98 -15.29 15.57
C GLN A 136 -10.02 -14.42 14.82
N TYR A 137 -9.73 -14.00 13.59
CA TYR A 137 -10.61 -13.18 12.75
C TYR A 137 -11.36 -13.98 11.68
N ALA A 138 -11.38 -15.31 11.75
CA ALA A 138 -12.03 -16.18 10.76
C ALA A 138 -13.54 -15.90 10.58
N GLY A 139 -14.22 -15.32 11.58
CA GLY A 139 -15.62 -14.93 11.48
C GLY A 139 -15.87 -13.60 10.76
N VAL A 140 -14.82 -12.81 10.54
CA VAL A 140 -14.88 -11.47 9.93
C VAL A 140 -14.27 -11.48 8.53
N LEU A 141 -13.19 -12.24 8.33
CA LEU A 141 -12.47 -12.33 7.08
C LEU A 141 -13.19 -13.24 6.05
N PRO A 142 -13.01 -12.99 4.75
CA PRO A 142 -13.47 -13.91 3.71
C PRO A 142 -12.87 -15.31 3.87
N SER A 143 -13.67 -16.34 3.58
CA SER A 143 -13.17 -17.72 3.58
C SER A 143 -12.23 -17.96 2.39
N ALA A 144 -11.33 -18.94 2.52
CA ALA A 144 -10.46 -19.36 1.41
C ALA A 144 -11.29 -19.83 0.19
N GLN A 145 -12.48 -20.40 0.44
CA GLN A 145 -13.43 -20.74 -0.61
C GLN A 145 -13.94 -19.50 -1.36
N ALA A 146 -14.32 -18.44 -0.64
CA ALA A 146 -14.79 -17.21 -1.27
C ALA A 146 -13.69 -16.55 -2.11
N VAL A 147 -12.46 -16.49 -1.59
CA VAL A 147 -11.32 -15.89 -2.30
C VAL A 147 -10.95 -16.72 -3.54
N SER A 148 -10.80 -18.04 -3.41
CA SER A 148 -10.49 -18.90 -4.56
C SER A 148 -11.58 -18.86 -5.65
N THR A 149 -12.86 -18.83 -5.26
CA THR A 149 -13.96 -18.62 -6.21
C THR A 149 -13.83 -17.27 -6.92
N ALA A 150 -13.57 -16.18 -6.20
CA ALA A 150 -13.39 -14.86 -6.79
C ALA A 150 -12.21 -14.80 -7.78
N LEU A 151 -11.06 -15.38 -7.44
CA LEU A 151 -9.90 -15.45 -8.34
C LEU A 151 -10.24 -16.19 -9.64
N ASN A 152 -10.96 -17.31 -9.54
CA ASN A 152 -11.39 -18.08 -10.71
C ASN A 152 -12.45 -17.35 -11.54
N ASN A 153 -13.38 -16.62 -10.90
CA ASN A 153 -14.38 -15.82 -11.60
C ASN A 153 -13.73 -14.66 -12.38
N LEU A 154 -12.76 -13.97 -11.77
CA LEU A 154 -11.99 -12.92 -12.45
C LEU A 154 -11.26 -13.47 -13.67
N LYS A 155 -10.61 -14.65 -13.55
CA LYS A 155 -10.00 -15.33 -14.69
C LYS A 155 -11.01 -15.68 -15.78
N ALA A 156 -12.19 -16.17 -15.39
CA ALA A 156 -13.28 -16.51 -16.32
C ALA A 156 -13.87 -15.28 -17.03
N GLY A 157 -13.78 -14.10 -16.41
CA GLY A 157 -14.17 -12.82 -17.02
C GLY A 157 -13.25 -12.36 -18.17
N GLY A 158 -12.09 -13.01 -18.35
CA GLY A 158 -11.21 -12.82 -19.50
C GLY A 158 -10.69 -11.39 -19.63
N ASP A 159 -10.64 -10.89 -20.86
CA ASP A 159 -10.03 -9.60 -21.21
C ASP A 159 -10.67 -8.42 -20.47
N ALA A 160 -11.99 -8.45 -20.22
CA ALA A 160 -12.67 -7.36 -19.51
C ALA A 160 -12.19 -7.24 -18.05
N SER A 161 -12.08 -8.37 -17.34
CA SER A 161 -11.56 -8.39 -15.97
C SER A 161 -10.06 -8.06 -15.92
N TRP A 162 -9.29 -8.51 -16.91
CA TRP A 162 -7.87 -8.19 -17.03
C TRP A 162 -7.63 -6.69 -17.31
N GLN A 163 -8.43 -6.07 -18.19
CA GLN A 163 -8.39 -4.62 -18.44
C GLN A 163 -8.74 -3.81 -17.18
N GLU A 164 -9.78 -4.21 -16.46
CA GLU A 164 -10.15 -3.55 -15.20
C GLU A 164 -9.00 -3.61 -14.19
N MET A 165 -8.40 -4.79 -13.98
CA MET A 165 -7.25 -4.95 -13.08
C MET A 165 -6.00 -4.20 -13.57
N SER A 166 -5.84 -4.03 -14.89
CA SER A 166 -4.78 -3.22 -15.47
C SER A 166 -4.96 -1.73 -15.16
N HIS A 167 -6.19 -1.20 -15.25
CA HIS A 167 -6.51 0.16 -14.83
C HIS A 167 -6.29 0.35 -13.32
N VAL A 168 -6.66 -0.63 -12.48
CA VAL A 168 -6.38 -0.58 -11.04
C VAL A 168 -4.87 -0.52 -10.77
N ALA A 169 -4.07 -1.33 -11.48
CA ALA A 169 -2.62 -1.32 -11.36
C ALA A 169 -2.00 0.02 -11.82
N ALA A 170 -2.47 0.57 -12.95
CA ALA A 170 -2.01 1.86 -13.46
C ALA A 170 -2.34 3.00 -12.49
N GLY A 171 -3.56 3.04 -11.95
CA GLY A 171 -3.97 4.05 -10.99
C GLY A 171 -3.27 3.92 -9.62
N ALA A 172 -2.96 2.70 -9.18
CA ALA A 172 -2.10 2.46 -8.02
C ALA A 172 -0.70 3.07 -8.22
N ILE A 173 -0.09 2.88 -9.39
CA ILE A 173 1.21 3.47 -9.73
C ILE A 173 1.10 5.01 -9.83
N ALA A 174 0.05 5.53 -10.46
CA ALA A 174 -0.20 6.97 -10.58
C ALA A 174 -0.35 7.64 -9.22
N GLY A 175 -1.02 6.99 -8.27
CA GLY A 175 -1.15 7.46 -6.90
C GLY A 175 0.21 7.62 -6.19
N ILE A 176 1.10 6.63 -6.35
CA ILE A 176 2.47 6.69 -5.81
C ILE A 176 3.27 7.80 -6.47
N THR A 177 3.30 7.85 -7.81
CA THR A 177 4.15 8.80 -8.54
C THR A 177 3.70 10.24 -8.32
N THR A 178 2.39 10.47 -8.16
CA THR A 178 1.85 11.79 -7.75
C THR A 178 2.42 12.26 -6.42
N VAL A 179 2.49 11.38 -5.41
CA VAL A 179 3.03 11.74 -4.09
C VAL A 179 4.54 11.83 -4.11
N LEU A 180 5.25 10.95 -4.83
CA LEU A 180 6.69 11.05 -5.02
C LEU A 180 7.09 12.37 -5.67
N ASN A 181 6.38 12.80 -6.72
CA ASN A 181 6.63 14.09 -7.36
C ASN A 181 6.53 15.25 -6.36
N LYS A 182 5.54 15.22 -5.46
CA LYS A 182 5.41 16.22 -4.39
C LYS A 182 6.53 16.09 -3.35
N TYR A 183 6.84 14.88 -2.89
CA TYR A 183 7.90 14.60 -1.91
C TYR A 183 9.26 15.21 -2.31
N TRP A 184 9.63 15.11 -3.58
CA TRP A 184 10.90 15.67 -4.07
C TRP A 184 10.92 17.21 -4.08
N THR A 185 9.76 17.86 -4.02
CA THR A 185 9.62 19.32 -4.10
C THR A 185 9.18 19.98 -2.79
N ASP A 186 8.60 19.22 -1.87
CA ASP A 186 8.00 19.72 -0.63
C ASP A 186 8.45 18.88 0.57
N LYS A 187 9.17 19.51 1.49
CA LYS A 187 9.69 18.89 2.73
C LYS A 187 8.59 18.54 3.74
N GLY A 188 7.37 19.03 3.56
CA GLY A 188 6.20 18.69 4.37
C GLY A 188 5.47 17.42 3.92
N VAL A 189 5.89 16.81 2.81
CA VAL A 189 5.33 15.56 2.29
C VAL A 189 6.19 14.40 2.77
N ASP A 190 5.57 13.35 3.31
CA ASP A 190 6.30 12.13 3.67
C ASP A 190 6.50 11.22 2.45
N PHE A 191 7.55 10.40 2.52
CA PHE A 191 7.77 9.35 1.55
C PHE A 191 6.61 8.32 1.58
N PRO A 192 6.04 7.91 0.43
CA PRO A 192 4.83 7.10 0.34
C PRO A 192 5.05 5.59 0.56
N PHE A 193 5.83 5.20 1.58
CA PHE A 193 6.28 3.82 1.76
C PHE A 193 5.16 2.77 1.83
N PRO A 194 4.10 2.94 2.65
CA PRO A 194 3.04 1.92 2.75
C PRO A 194 2.29 1.71 1.43
N SER A 195 2.04 2.81 0.68
CA SER A 195 1.43 2.75 -0.64
C SER A 195 2.30 2.02 -1.66
N MET A 196 3.63 2.18 -1.59
CA MET A 196 4.56 1.44 -2.44
C MET A 196 4.48 -0.07 -2.19
N SER A 197 4.39 -0.49 -0.93
CA SER A 197 4.21 -1.90 -0.57
C SER A 197 2.89 -2.45 -1.12
N GLY A 198 1.77 -1.80 -0.81
CA GLY A 198 0.44 -2.27 -1.23
C GLY A 198 0.25 -2.28 -2.76
N SER A 199 0.88 -1.36 -3.51
CA SER A 199 0.81 -1.38 -4.97
C SER A 199 1.53 -2.58 -5.60
N GLY A 200 2.60 -3.07 -4.98
CA GLY A 200 3.29 -4.27 -5.46
C GLY A 200 2.36 -5.48 -5.49
N ASP A 201 1.56 -5.66 -4.43
CA ASP A 201 0.58 -6.74 -4.36
C ASP A 201 -0.54 -6.58 -5.39
N ARG A 202 -0.96 -5.34 -5.67
CA ARG A 202 -2.00 -5.01 -6.66
C ARG A 202 -1.57 -5.28 -8.10
N VAL A 203 -0.29 -5.07 -8.41
CA VAL A 203 0.29 -5.46 -9.71
C VAL A 203 0.44 -6.98 -9.77
N SER A 204 0.97 -7.59 -8.72
CA SER A 204 1.28 -9.02 -8.68
C SER A 204 0.05 -9.91 -8.72
N ILE A 205 -1.06 -9.49 -8.09
CA ILE A 205 -2.32 -10.26 -8.13
C ILE A 205 -2.92 -10.33 -9.54
N CYS A 206 -2.67 -9.34 -10.41
CA CYS A 206 -3.03 -9.45 -11.83
C CYS A 206 -2.26 -10.59 -12.51
N TRP A 207 -0.96 -10.73 -12.21
CA TRP A 207 -0.15 -11.86 -12.71
C TRP A 207 -0.69 -13.20 -12.19
N ALA A 208 -1.00 -13.26 -10.90
CA ALA A 208 -1.53 -14.47 -10.27
C ALA A 208 -2.88 -14.88 -10.86
N VAL A 209 -3.80 -13.94 -11.10
CA VAL A 209 -5.13 -14.24 -11.65
C VAL A 209 -5.05 -14.64 -13.12
N PHE A 210 -4.27 -13.94 -13.93
CA PHE A 210 -4.34 -14.09 -15.39
C PHE A 210 -3.17 -14.86 -16.02
N GLY A 211 -2.04 -15.01 -15.33
CA GLY A 211 -0.81 -15.55 -15.91
C GLY A 211 -0.07 -14.55 -16.81
N GLN A 212 -0.44 -13.27 -16.77
CA GLN A 212 0.12 -12.23 -17.62
C GLN A 212 0.16 -10.88 -16.91
N ALA A 213 0.99 -9.97 -17.42
CA ALA A 213 1.15 -8.65 -16.85
C ALA A 213 -0.05 -7.73 -17.04
N PRO A 214 -0.33 -6.79 -16.09
CA PRO A 214 -1.26 -5.73 -16.37
C PRO A 214 -0.70 -4.86 -17.51
N ASP A 215 -1.57 -4.42 -18.40
CA ASP A 215 -1.20 -3.48 -19.45
C ASP A 215 -1.24 -2.05 -18.92
N LEU A 216 -0.07 -1.55 -18.54
CA LEU A 216 0.08 -0.19 -18.03
C LEU A 216 -0.13 0.88 -19.12
N SER A 217 -0.15 0.52 -20.40
CA SER A 217 -0.40 1.47 -21.49
C SER A 217 -1.86 1.95 -21.53
N LEU A 218 -2.78 1.20 -20.91
CA LEU A 218 -4.18 1.59 -20.75
C LEU A 218 -4.35 2.83 -19.85
N GLY A 219 -3.36 3.12 -19.00
CA GLY A 219 -3.40 4.24 -18.06
C GLY A 219 -4.46 4.10 -16.97
N GLU A 220 -4.60 5.13 -16.15
CA GLU A 220 -5.73 5.24 -15.22
C GLU A 220 -7.00 5.72 -15.94
N TYR A 221 -8.16 5.48 -15.32
CA TYR A 221 -9.39 6.10 -15.80
C TYR A 221 -9.32 7.61 -15.65
N GLN A 222 -9.79 8.33 -16.68
CA GLN A 222 -9.74 9.78 -16.68
C GLN A 222 -10.63 10.34 -15.57
N ARG A 223 -9.99 11.10 -14.68
CA ARG A 223 -10.66 11.76 -13.58
C ARG A 223 -11.25 13.11 -13.99
N ILE A 224 -12.53 13.33 -13.65
CA ILE A 224 -13.20 14.62 -13.83
C ILE A 224 -13.07 15.43 -12.52
N PRO A 225 -12.55 16.69 -12.57
CA PRO A 225 -12.46 17.54 -11.39
C PRO A 225 -13.83 17.76 -10.73
N GLU A 226 -13.86 17.86 -9.40
CA GLU A 226 -15.11 18.15 -8.66
C GLU A 226 -15.80 19.42 -9.17
N SER A 227 -15.03 20.44 -9.54
CA SER A 227 -15.56 21.71 -10.09
C SER A 227 -16.32 21.55 -11.42
N GLN A 228 -16.27 20.37 -12.04
CA GLN A 228 -16.90 20.07 -13.33
C GLN A 228 -17.99 18.99 -13.23
N ARG A 229 -18.41 18.61 -12.02
CA ARG A 229 -19.42 17.57 -11.78
C ARG A 229 -20.31 17.91 -10.59
N ASP A 230 -21.51 17.35 -10.59
CA ASP A 230 -22.55 17.51 -9.56
C ASP A 230 -22.73 16.24 -8.70
N TYR A 231 -21.75 15.34 -8.74
CA TYR A 231 -21.72 14.09 -7.99
C TYR A 231 -20.35 13.89 -7.34
N LEU A 232 -20.26 12.99 -6.36
CA LEU A 232 -19.03 12.64 -5.66
C LEU A 232 -18.51 11.27 -6.12
N TYR A 233 -17.19 11.13 -6.18
CA TYR A 233 -16.58 9.82 -6.40
C TYR A 233 -16.50 9.13 -5.04
N HIS A 234 -16.50 7.80 -5.02
CA HIS A 234 -16.47 7.03 -3.78
C HIS A 234 -15.53 5.84 -3.89
N ALA A 235 -14.69 5.64 -2.89
CA ALA A 235 -13.66 4.60 -2.91
C ALA A 235 -14.16 3.22 -2.47
N CYS A 236 -15.40 3.14 -2.00
CA CYS A 236 -15.89 1.97 -1.29
C CYS A 236 -17.23 1.51 -1.90
N GLN A 237 -17.34 0.21 -2.17
CA GLN A 237 -18.48 -0.40 -2.88
C GLN A 237 -19.81 -0.08 -2.22
N GLY A 238 -20.80 0.36 -2.99
CA GLY A 238 -22.14 0.62 -2.47
C GLY A 238 -22.28 1.94 -1.72
N MET A 239 -21.23 2.74 -1.60
CA MET A 239 -21.20 3.90 -0.70
C MET A 239 -21.10 5.25 -1.42
N ALA A 240 -21.70 5.38 -2.60
CA ALA A 240 -21.89 6.67 -3.22
C ALA A 240 -22.89 7.54 -2.43
N LEU A 241 -22.41 8.65 -1.85
CA LEU A 241 -23.25 9.65 -1.17
C LEU A 241 -24.08 10.47 -2.17
N GLU A 242 -23.43 10.85 -3.28
CA GLU A 242 -24.05 11.48 -4.45
C GLU A 242 -23.55 10.73 -5.69
N PRO A 243 -24.26 9.67 -6.12
CA PRO A 243 -23.80 8.81 -7.21
C PRO A 243 -23.78 9.54 -8.55
N ASN A 244 -22.87 9.12 -9.43
CA ASN A 244 -22.88 9.55 -10.81
C ASN A 244 -24.23 9.15 -11.45
N PRO A 245 -24.95 10.07 -12.12
CA PRO A 245 -26.26 9.76 -12.72
C PRO A 245 -26.20 8.68 -13.81
N ASN A 246 -25.02 8.43 -14.38
CA ASN A 246 -24.79 7.37 -15.36
C ASN A 246 -24.34 6.04 -14.72
N GLU A 247 -24.07 6.02 -13.42
CA GLU A 247 -23.73 4.81 -12.69
C GLU A 247 -25.00 4.10 -12.22
N THR A 248 -25.25 2.92 -12.77
CA THR A 248 -26.37 2.08 -12.33
C THR A 248 -25.87 1.06 -11.31
N GLY A 249 -26.43 1.13 -10.09
CA GLY A 249 -26.28 0.08 -9.08
C GLY A 249 -25.17 0.27 -8.05
N ASN A 250 -24.30 1.28 -8.14
CA ASN A 250 -23.31 1.62 -7.10
C ASN A 250 -22.55 0.36 -6.63
N SER A 251 -22.12 -0.45 -7.58
CA SER A 251 -21.75 -1.86 -7.34
C SER A 251 -20.27 -2.09 -7.05
N CYS A 252 -19.43 -1.06 -7.22
CA CYS A 252 -18.00 -1.05 -6.89
C CYS A 252 -17.57 0.37 -6.51
N ALA A 253 -16.28 0.62 -6.27
CA ALA A 253 -15.76 1.98 -6.14
C ALA A 253 -15.79 2.71 -7.50
N SER A 254 -15.82 4.05 -7.49
CA SER A 254 -15.68 4.85 -8.70
C SER A 254 -14.34 4.56 -9.38
N LYS A 255 -14.39 4.21 -10.66
CA LYS A 255 -13.23 3.74 -11.42
C LYS A 255 -12.16 4.81 -11.59
N GLU A 256 -12.59 6.06 -11.68
CA GLU A 256 -11.80 7.27 -11.87
C GLU A 256 -10.90 7.62 -10.68
N ILE A 257 -11.07 6.94 -9.55
CA ILE A 257 -10.26 7.18 -8.36
C ILE A 257 -9.46 5.96 -7.93
N PHE A 258 -9.34 4.89 -8.71
CA PHE A 258 -8.49 3.75 -8.35
C PHE A 258 -7.05 4.18 -8.06
N HIS A 259 -6.66 4.44 -6.80
CA HIS A 259 -5.31 4.88 -6.47
C HIS A 259 -4.86 4.51 -5.06
N THR A 260 -3.58 4.22 -4.86
CA THR A 260 -3.06 3.61 -3.61
C THR A 260 -2.44 4.57 -2.60
N CYS A 261 -2.54 5.90 -2.72
CA CYS A 261 -2.10 6.81 -1.64
C CYS A 261 -3.11 7.89 -1.24
N ARG A 262 -3.13 8.20 0.06
CA ARG A 262 -3.80 9.37 0.66
C ARG A 262 -3.45 10.70 -0.04
N GLY A 263 -2.18 10.91 -0.38
CA GLY A 263 -1.69 12.17 -0.96
C GLY A 263 -2.08 12.39 -2.43
N SER A 264 -2.69 11.38 -3.07
CA SER A 264 -3.28 11.48 -4.41
C SER A 264 -4.81 11.68 -4.40
N ASN A 265 -5.46 11.67 -3.22
CA ASN A 265 -6.84 12.14 -3.10
C ASN A 265 -6.88 13.60 -3.55
N SER A 266 -7.80 13.94 -4.45
CA SER A 266 -7.98 15.33 -4.87
C SER A 266 -9.31 15.92 -4.42
N CYS A 267 -10.19 15.12 -3.80
CA CYS A 267 -11.53 15.55 -3.43
C CYS A 267 -12.14 14.78 -2.21
N LYS A 268 -13.35 15.19 -1.79
CA LYS A 268 -14.22 14.58 -0.77
C LYS A 268 -14.70 13.19 -1.22
N ALA A 269 -15.02 12.32 -0.25
CA ALA A 269 -15.50 10.95 -0.46
C ALA A 269 -14.53 9.97 -1.18
N GLU A 270 -13.38 10.45 -1.65
CA GLU A 270 -12.36 9.63 -2.31
C GLU A 270 -11.46 8.87 -1.31
N GLY A 271 -11.53 9.17 -0.03
CA GLY A 271 -10.71 8.53 0.98
C GLY A 271 -11.09 7.05 1.16
N GLY A 272 -10.33 6.15 0.55
CA GLY A 272 -10.55 4.70 0.65
C GLY A 272 -9.85 4.02 1.84
N CYS A 273 -10.70 3.55 2.74
CA CYS A 273 -10.70 2.25 3.42
C CYS A 273 -9.35 1.50 3.64
N GLY A 274 -8.76 1.68 4.83
CA GLY A 274 -7.72 0.78 5.38
C GLY A 274 -6.87 1.40 6.49
N PHE A 275 -6.67 2.71 6.42
CA PHE A 275 -5.91 3.44 7.42
C PHE A 275 -6.82 4.25 8.34
N VAL A 276 -6.62 4.09 9.65
CA VAL A 276 -7.19 4.96 10.67
C VAL A 276 -6.46 6.31 10.58
N GLN A 277 -7.15 7.37 10.16
CA GLN A 277 -6.52 8.67 9.88
C GLN A 277 -7.21 9.78 10.63
N LYS A 278 -6.47 10.69 11.27
CA LYS A 278 -7.06 11.80 12.03
C LYS A 278 -7.82 12.76 11.10
N THR A 279 -8.94 13.30 11.57
CA THR A 279 -9.73 14.31 10.84
C THR A 279 -9.07 15.70 10.83
N SER A 280 -7.98 15.88 11.56
CA SER A 280 -7.21 17.13 11.62
C SER A 280 -5.71 16.83 11.75
N GLY A 281 -4.86 17.78 11.36
CA GLY A 281 -3.39 17.64 11.43
C GLY A 281 -2.80 16.71 10.38
N GLY A 282 -3.51 16.49 9.27
CA GLY A 282 -3.09 15.57 8.21
C GLY A 282 -1.93 16.08 7.35
N GLY A 283 -0.75 15.47 7.49
CA GLY A 283 0.33 15.60 6.52
C GLY A 283 0.07 14.78 5.25
N ALA A 284 0.75 15.11 4.15
CA ALA A 284 0.61 14.45 2.84
C ALA A 284 1.25 13.04 2.76
N GLY A 285 1.39 12.36 3.90
CA GLY A 285 2.07 11.07 4.01
C GLY A 285 1.12 9.86 4.01
N CYS A 286 1.53 8.77 3.37
CA CYS A 286 0.80 7.51 3.41
C CYS A 286 1.12 6.65 4.67
N ARG A 287 1.66 7.25 5.75
CA ARG A 287 1.96 6.53 7.00
C ARG A 287 0.67 6.12 7.72
N SER A 288 0.64 4.90 8.26
CA SER A 288 -0.36 4.52 9.27
C SER A 288 -0.13 5.37 10.51
N LEU A 289 -1.15 6.15 10.90
CA LEU A 289 -1.18 6.70 12.23
C LEU A 289 -1.79 5.61 13.11
N SER A 290 -1.03 5.09 14.07
CA SER A 290 -1.65 4.31 15.15
C SER A 290 -2.78 5.16 15.73
N ALA A 291 -3.97 4.57 15.86
CA ALA A 291 -4.95 5.23 16.70
C ALA A 291 -4.34 5.30 18.10
N THR A 292 -4.59 6.35 18.84
CA THR A 292 -4.34 6.27 20.28
C THR A 292 -5.69 5.99 20.91
N PRO A 293 -5.86 4.88 21.64
CA PRO A 293 -7.06 4.67 22.43
C PRO A 293 -7.22 5.91 23.31
N SER A 294 -8.22 6.73 23.01
CA SER A 294 -8.53 7.85 23.87
C SER A 294 -9.06 7.25 25.17
N ASN A 295 -8.20 7.11 26.18
CA ASN A 295 -8.56 6.71 27.55
C ASN A 295 -9.41 7.79 28.25
N LYS A 296 -10.18 8.56 27.49
CA LYS A 296 -10.90 9.74 27.96
C LYS A 296 -12.40 9.55 27.71
N ASN A 297 -13.00 8.74 28.58
CA ASN A 297 -14.40 8.92 29.00
C ASN A 297 -14.64 10.26 29.73
N ALA A 298 -13.75 11.25 29.59
CA ALA A 298 -13.82 12.54 30.26
C ALA A 298 -13.99 13.64 29.22
N VAL A 299 -15.25 13.99 28.96
CA VAL A 299 -15.63 15.23 28.31
C VAL A 299 -15.21 16.37 29.23
N GLN A 300 -14.10 17.04 28.94
CA GLN A 300 -13.79 18.32 29.58
C GLN A 300 -13.42 19.34 28.51
N ALA A 301 -14.32 20.31 28.35
CA ALA A 301 -14.18 21.43 27.44
C ALA A 301 -12.84 22.14 27.68
N GLY A 302 -12.01 22.22 26.63
CA GLY A 302 -10.81 23.07 26.60
C GLY A 302 -9.49 22.35 26.33
N CYS A 303 -9.30 21.11 26.79
CA CYS A 303 -8.05 20.33 26.61
C CYS A 303 -8.34 18.82 26.76
N GLY A 304 -8.96 18.19 25.77
CA GLY A 304 -9.31 16.76 25.86
C GLY A 304 -10.37 16.26 24.89
N ALA A 305 -10.55 16.89 23.74
CA ALA A 305 -11.40 16.33 22.69
C ALA A 305 -10.87 14.94 22.27
N PRO A 306 -11.74 13.94 22.07
CA PRO A 306 -11.32 12.65 21.56
C PRO A 306 -10.63 12.84 20.21
N GLU A 307 -9.59 12.05 19.96
CA GLU A 307 -8.98 12.02 18.65
C GLU A 307 -9.97 11.39 17.66
N LEU A 308 -10.32 12.15 16.63
CA LEU A 308 -11.33 11.77 15.66
C LEU A 308 -10.66 11.24 14.40
N TYR A 309 -11.19 10.15 13.86
CA TYR A 309 -10.66 9.50 12.67
C TYR A 309 -11.61 9.63 11.47
N SER A 310 -11.11 9.95 10.28
CA SER A 310 -11.94 10.06 9.08
C SER A 310 -12.59 8.72 8.76
N PRO A 311 -13.93 8.66 8.65
CA PRO A 311 -14.60 7.47 8.16
C PRO A 311 -14.18 7.20 6.71
N PRO A 312 -14.00 5.93 6.34
CA PRO A 312 -13.82 5.60 4.94
C PRO A 312 -15.04 5.99 4.11
N ALA A 313 -14.83 6.43 2.86
CA ALA A 313 -15.86 6.96 1.96
C ALA A 313 -16.58 8.25 2.41
N ASP A 314 -16.27 8.79 3.60
CA ASP A 314 -16.89 10.00 4.16
C ASP A 314 -15.83 10.99 4.67
N ASN A 315 -14.83 11.26 3.82
CA ASN A 315 -13.69 12.11 4.16
C ASN A 315 -13.83 13.56 3.64
N ALA A 316 -13.43 14.52 4.48
CA ALA A 316 -13.63 15.97 4.30
C ALA A 316 -12.59 16.68 3.39
N CYS A 317 -12.04 16.00 2.37
CA CYS A 317 -11.12 16.58 1.36
C CYS A 317 -9.70 16.93 1.87
N GLY A 318 -8.78 17.28 0.95
CA GLY A 318 -7.49 17.91 1.29
C GLY A 318 -6.40 16.99 1.87
N GLY A 319 -6.37 15.72 1.43
CA GLY A 319 -5.48 14.72 2.04
C GLY A 319 -5.96 14.23 3.41
N LEU A 320 -7.18 14.57 3.82
CA LEU A 320 -7.87 13.93 4.94
C LEU A 320 -8.69 12.78 4.33
N GLY A 321 -8.28 11.53 4.53
CA GLY A 321 -8.87 10.34 3.90
C GLY A 321 -7.83 9.27 3.51
N GLY A 322 -8.26 8.00 3.47
CA GLY A 322 -7.41 6.85 3.09
C GLY A 322 -7.13 6.75 1.58
N CYS A 323 -6.52 5.66 1.13
CA CYS A 323 -6.18 5.40 -0.27
C CYS A 323 -7.39 4.91 -1.07
N ALA A 324 -7.73 5.55 -2.19
CA ALA A 324 -8.93 5.31 -2.98
C ALA A 324 -8.93 4.04 -3.87
N VAL A 325 -8.56 2.87 -3.37
CA VAL A 325 -8.70 1.60 -4.14
C VAL A 325 -9.96 0.86 -3.69
N PRO A 326 -10.60 0.01 -4.54
CA PRO A 326 -11.57 -0.95 -4.04
C PRO A 326 -11.03 -1.64 -2.80
N ILE A 327 -11.71 -1.45 -1.66
CA ILE A 327 -11.27 -2.02 -0.40
C ILE A 327 -11.15 -3.52 -0.54
N SER A 328 -10.02 -4.09 -0.12
CA SER A 328 -9.99 -5.52 0.14
C SER A 328 -11.11 -5.92 1.09
N ALA A 329 -11.80 -7.02 0.79
CA ALA A 329 -12.75 -7.63 1.72
C ALA A 329 -12.05 -8.18 2.98
N SER A 330 -10.73 -8.35 2.92
CA SER A 330 -9.89 -8.85 4.02
C SER A 330 -9.25 -7.74 4.86
N GLN A 331 -9.63 -6.47 4.66
CA GLN A 331 -9.07 -5.35 5.40
C GLN A 331 -9.73 -5.20 6.78
N LEU A 332 -8.91 -5.30 7.83
CA LEU A 332 -9.30 -5.06 9.22
C LEU A 332 -8.68 -3.76 9.76
N TYR A 333 -9.28 -3.19 10.80
CA TYR A 333 -8.66 -2.09 11.54
C TYR A 333 -7.55 -2.60 12.48
N PRO A 334 -6.38 -1.93 12.49
CA PRO A 334 -5.29 -2.30 13.39
C PRO A 334 -5.50 -1.80 14.83
N ASP A 335 -6.42 -0.86 15.05
CA ASP A 335 -6.65 -0.19 16.33
C ASP A 335 -8.12 0.25 16.45
N GLY A 336 -8.51 0.81 17.59
CA GLY A 336 -9.85 1.35 17.84
C GLY A 336 -9.92 2.87 17.96
N GLY A 337 -11.12 3.42 17.79
CA GLY A 337 -11.35 4.85 17.87
C GLY A 337 -12.78 5.27 17.56
N LEU A 338 -12.95 6.58 17.33
CA LEU A 338 -14.23 7.18 16.96
C LEU A 338 -14.11 7.92 15.63
N MET A 339 -15.01 7.61 14.71
CA MET A 339 -15.13 8.29 13.42
C MET A 339 -16.32 9.26 13.45
N PRO A 340 -16.13 10.57 13.24
CA PRO A 340 -17.26 11.48 13.10
C PRO A 340 -17.93 11.30 11.75
N ILE A 341 -19.20 11.67 11.65
CA ILE A 341 -19.96 11.64 10.41
C ILE A 341 -19.92 13.01 9.73
N TYR A 342 -19.70 13.04 8.42
CA TYR A 342 -19.81 14.25 7.61
C TYR A 342 -21.00 14.16 6.65
N GLN A 343 -21.56 15.33 6.34
CA GLN A 343 -22.42 15.54 5.19
C GLN A 343 -21.54 16.06 4.06
N LEU A 344 -21.41 15.27 3.01
CA LEU A 344 -20.62 15.59 1.83
C LEU A 344 -21.54 15.80 0.64
N ARG A 345 -21.43 16.97 0.01
CA ARG A 345 -22.15 17.33 -1.21
C ARG A 345 -21.21 17.95 -2.23
N ALA A 346 -21.43 17.69 -3.50
CA ALA A 346 -20.68 18.27 -4.60
C ALA A 346 -20.74 19.80 -4.53
N GLY A 347 -19.59 20.45 -4.62
CA GLY A 347 -19.48 21.91 -4.58
C GLY A 347 -19.75 22.58 -3.22
N GLN A 348 -20.08 21.82 -2.17
CA GLN A 348 -20.29 22.37 -0.81
C GLN A 348 -19.13 22.02 0.13
N HIS A 349 -18.93 22.82 1.19
CA HIS A 349 -17.95 22.46 2.21
C HIS A 349 -18.45 21.26 3.04
N PRO A 350 -17.56 20.34 3.47
CA PRO A 350 -17.94 19.27 4.38
C PRO A 350 -18.51 19.83 5.69
N GLU A 351 -19.66 19.32 6.11
CA GLU A 351 -20.30 19.69 7.38
C GLU A 351 -20.31 18.48 8.32
N GLN A 352 -19.74 18.61 9.52
CA GLN A 352 -19.77 17.53 10.49
C GLN A 352 -21.15 17.44 11.14
N VAL A 353 -21.73 16.24 11.20
CA VAL A 353 -22.97 15.99 11.94
C VAL A 353 -22.66 15.98 13.43
N SER A 354 -23.14 17.00 14.15
CA SER A 354 -22.85 17.18 15.57
C SER A 354 -23.40 16.03 16.42
N GLY A 355 -22.56 15.49 17.31
CA GLY A 355 -22.95 14.42 18.25
C GLY A 355 -23.02 13.02 17.64
N GLU A 356 -22.77 12.87 16.34
CA GLU A 356 -22.80 11.58 15.65
C GLU A 356 -21.38 11.05 15.36
N GLY A 357 -21.24 9.72 15.46
CA GLY A 357 -20.02 9.01 15.10
C GLY A 357 -20.17 7.50 15.10
N VAL A 358 -19.18 6.80 14.57
CA VAL A 358 -19.06 5.33 14.54
C VAL A 358 -17.83 4.92 15.32
N GLN A 359 -18.03 4.07 16.31
CA GLN A 359 -16.91 3.44 17.03
C GLN A 359 -16.40 2.26 16.22
N PHE A 360 -15.09 2.05 16.24
CA PHE A 360 -14.45 0.87 15.69
C PHE A 360 -13.39 0.36 16.67
N ALA A 361 -13.03 -0.90 16.55
CA ALA A 361 -12.03 -1.58 17.36
C ALA A 361 -11.03 -2.34 16.48
N THR A 362 -9.90 -2.73 17.08
CA THR A 362 -8.96 -3.66 16.46
C THR A 362 -9.69 -4.92 15.98
N GLY A 363 -9.44 -5.31 14.74
CA GLY A 363 -10.03 -6.51 14.14
C GLY A 363 -11.41 -6.31 13.51
N ASP A 364 -12.02 -5.13 13.64
CA ASP A 364 -13.27 -4.84 12.92
C ASP A 364 -13.02 -4.77 11.40
N ALA A 365 -13.96 -5.29 10.62
CA ALA A 365 -13.94 -5.16 9.15
C ALA A 365 -14.10 -3.69 8.74
N VAL A 366 -13.14 -3.19 7.95
CA VAL A 366 -13.18 -1.80 7.47
C VAL A 366 -14.43 -1.49 6.66
N TYR A 367 -14.90 -2.46 5.86
CA TYR A 367 -16.10 -2.27 5.06
C TYR A 367 -17.37 -2.11 5.91
N ASP A 368 -17.42 -2.80 7.05
CA ASP A 368 -18.61 -2.82 7.90
C ASP A 368 -18.77 -1.52 8.66
N ILE A 369 -17.66 -1.00 9.20
CA ILE A 369 -17.63 0.33 9.83
C ILE A 369 -17.88 1.44 8.80
N ALA A 370 -17.30 1.33 7.59
CA ALA A 370 -17.57 2.28 6.51
C ALA A 370 -19.06 2.30 6.14
N TRP A 371 -19.69 1.11 6.03
CA TRP A 371 -21.13 1.02 5.74
C TRP A 371 -22.00 1.63 6.84
N GLN A 372 -21.61 1.45 8.11
CA GLN A 372 -22.29 2.09 9.23
C GLN A 372 -22.17 3.62 9.16
N ALA A 373 -20.97 4.14 8.84
CA ALA A 373 -20.76 5.57 8.69
C ALA A 373 -21.57 6.16 7.53
N TYR A 374 -21.52 5.51 6.36
CA TYR A 374 -22.35 5.84 5.20
C TYR A 374 -23.85 5.86 5.53
N SER A 375 -24.32 4.83 6.26
CA SER A 375 -25.73 4.74 6.67
C SER A 375 -26.14 5.89 7.59
N LYS A 376 -25.27 6.30 8.51
CA LYS A 376 -25.51 7.46 9.38
C LYS A 376 -25.50 8.78 8.61
N ALA A 377 -24.56 8.95 7.68
CA ALA A 377 -24.52 10.12 6.79
C ALA A 377 -25.82 10.27 6.00
N LEU A 378 -26.31 9.19 5.39
CA LEU A 378 -27.59 9.20 4.68
C LEU A 378 -28.78 9.46 5.61
N ALA A 379 -28.81 8.86 6.80
CA ALA A 379 -29.89 9.07 7.76
C ALA A 379 -29.95 10.53 8.24
N ALA A 380 -28.80 11.19 8.40
CA ALA A 380 -28.74 12.61 8.74
C ALA A 380 -29.32 13.52 7.63
N GLU A 381 -29.44 13.01 6.39
CA GLU A 381 -30.12 13.66 5.27
C GLU A 381 -31.56 13.16 5.04
N GLY A 382 -32.09 12.30 5.93
CA GLY A 382 -33.41 11.70 5.78
C GLY A 382 -33.49 10.62 4.69
N LYS A 383 -32.36 10.06 4.27
CA LYS A 383 -32.25 8.97 3.27
C LYS A 383 -31.98 7.63 3.94
N THR A 384 -32.23 6.53 3.21
CA THR A 384 -31.97 5.15 3.66
C THR A 384 -30.88 4.50 2.81
N ALA A 385 -29.88 3.88 3.43
CA ALA A 385 -28.77 3.21 2.73
C ALA A 385 -29.15 1.91 2.02
N GLY A 386 -30.27 1.27 2.41
CA GLY A 386 -30.61 -0.07 1.94
C GLY A 386 -29.71 -1.15 2.54
N ASP A 387 -29.67 -2.31 1.90
CA ASP A 387 -28.86 -3.44 2.34
C ASP A 387 -27.40 -3.28 1.94
N LYS A 388 -26.49 -3.67 2.85
CA LYS A 388 -25.05 -3.68 2.59
C LYS A 388 -24.74 -4.67 1.45
N PRO A 389 -24.12 -4.22 0.34
CA PRO A 389 -23.75 -5.12 -0.74
C PRO A 389 -22.76 -6.20 -0.30
N GLN A 390 -22.85 -7.37 -0.94
CA GLN A 390 -21.81 -8.40 -0.79
C GLN A 390 -20.53 -7.95 -1.50
N PRO A 391 -19.33 -8.24 -0.95
CA PRO A 391 -18.09 -7.91 -1.61
C PRO A 391 -18.02 -8.47 -3.05
N SER A 392 -17.60 -7.64 -4.00
CA SER A 392 -17.36 -8.09 -5.37
C SER A 392 -16.15 -9.03 -5.47
N ASP A 393 -16.06 -9.81 -6.55
CA ASP A 393 -14.91 -10.69 -6.81
C ASP A 393 -13.58 -9.91 -6.80
N LEU A 394 -13.58 -8.69 -7.32
CA LEU A 394 -12.42 -7.81 -7.30
C LEU A 394 -11.95 -7.52 -5.86
N ARG A 395 -12.88 -7.25 -4.94
CA ARG A 395 -12.57 -6.96 -3.54
C ARG A 395 -12.17 -8.20 -2.75
N LEU A 396 -12.76 -9.36 -3.07
CA LEU A 396 -12.40 -10.64 -2.47
C LEU A 396 -10.99 -11.08 -2.89
N ALA A 397 -10.62 -10.85 -4.16
CA ALA A 397 -9.31 -11.21 -4.69
C ALA A 397 -8.18 -10.27 -4.23
N PHE A 398 -8.48 -8.99 -4.01
CA PHE A 398 -7.45 -8.05 -3.61
C PHE A 398 -6.94 -8.30 -2.18
N PRO A 399 -5.62 -8.42 -1.98
CA PRO A 399 -5.05 -8.51 -0.63
C PRO A 399 -5.29 -7.22 0.17
N PRO A 400 -5.21 -7.22 1.50
CA PRO A 400 -5.24 -5.98 2.28
C PRO A 400 -4.15 -5.01 1.84
N SER A 401 -4.36 -3.72 2.05
CA SER A 401 -3.48 -2.64 1.59
C SER A 401 -2.28 -2.38 2.52
N THR A 402 -2.32 -3.01 3.70
CA THR A 402 -1.34 -2.90 4.81
C THR A 402 -1.40 -4.10 5.71
#